data_AF-A0A0D2E3E9-F1
#
_entry.id   AF-A0A0D2E3E9-F1
#
_cell.length_a   1.000
_cell.length_b   1.000
_cell.length_c   1.000
_cell.angle_alpha   90.00
_cell.angle_beta   90.00
_cell.angle_gamma   90.00
#
_symmetry.space_group_name_H-M   'P 1'
#
loop_
_entity.id
_entity.type
_entity.pdbx_description
1 polymer ?
#
loop_
_entity_poly.entity_id
_entity_poly.type
_entity_poly.pdbx_seq_one_letter_code
_entity_poly.pdbx_strand_id
1 'polypeptide(L)'
;MRLFRQCALALAVECAHGYLDTTPFFMFSTSELLATTSHIQSAPLLTSDIALTLSSCPSDYYILVSQPGVSAKDYSKSRRSTPLLAKALSPSQSQGSAVRSSLTVPDVFGRLESSTWVDVLKTKCGVSVVSIDASREGGGIPTKELSPSPRLLELILPAPSAGSNRASDLSSNDAFLASVLDLLPTQNYTVLYTTSRSQDGMLTAQEADGKEAAEYDMDSQIQESMHLDLRRDLGVHAGANTAGNNQTMIEGPLFDKYQFFTPGIFMGYLVGLLLLLILYVAVSGVASLQVTYAAFDKEQGQLATKKQ
;
A
#
# COMPACT_ATOMS: atom_id res chain seq x y z
N MET A 1 18.94 -32.18 -28.28
CA MET A 1 17.74 -32.39 -27.44
C MET A 1 17.84 -31.73 -26.04
N ARG A 2 18.28 -30.46 -25.94
CA ARG A 2 18.37 -29.74 -24.64
C ARG A 2 17.95 -28.26 -24.71
N LEU A 3 17.24 -27.85 -25.76
CA LEU A 3 16.89 -26.45 -26.01
C LEU A 3 15.44 -26.09 -25.61
N PHE A 4 14.60 -27.06 -25.26
CA PHE A 4 13.22 -26.80 -24.81
C PHE A 4 13.08 -26.48 -23.31
N ARG A 5 14.18 -26.48 -22.56
CA ARG A 5 14.14 -26.36 -21.08
C ARG A 5 14.41 -24.96 -20.55
N GLN A 6 14.64 -23.97 -21.42
CA GLN A 6 14.96 -22.59 -21.01
C GLN A 6 13.91 -21.53 -21.43
N CYS A 7 12.83 -21.93 -22.10
CA CYS A 7 11.75 -21.01 -22.48
C CYS A 7 10.65 -20.83 -21.42
N ALA A 8 10.80 -21.38 -20.21
CA ALA A 8 9.76 -21.35 -19.17
C ALA A 8 9.92 -20.21 -18.13
N LEU A 9 10.91 -19.34 -18.25
CA LEU A 9 11.22 -18.31 -17.22
C LEU A 9 10.76 -16.88 -17.58
N ALA A 10 10.14 -16.67 -18.74
CA ALA A 10 9.77 -15.32 -19.23
C ALA A 10 8.27 -14.97 -19.10
N LEU A 11 7.43 -15.84 -18.51
CA LEU A 11 5.98 -15.61 -18.37
C LEU A 11 5.53 -15.22 -16.94
N ALA A 12 6.44 -14.99 -16.00
CA ALA A 12 6.11 -14.70 -14.59
C ALA A 12 6.23 -13.21 -14.21
N VAL A 13 6.08 -12.27 -15.16
CA VAL A 13 5.90 -10.85 -14.84
C VAL A 13 4.41 -10.55 -14.81
N GLU A 14 3.69 -11.20 -13.90
CA GLU A 14 2.41 -10.66 -13.43
C GLU A 14 2.75 -9.44 -12.56
N CYS A 15 2.44 -8.25 -13.06
CA CYS A 15 2.54 -7.02 -12.29
C CYS A 15 1.81 -7.19 -10.95
N ALA A 16 2.55 -7.21 -9.85
CA ALA A 16 1.99 -7.30 -8.51
C ALA A 16 1.11 -6.07 -8.23
N HIS A 17 -0.20 -6.21 -8.40
CA HIS A 17 -1.21 -5.22 -8.02
C HIS A 17 -1.43 -5.18 -6.48
N GLY A 18 -0.49 -5.70 -5.69
CA GLY A 18 -0.68 -6.16 -4.31
C GLY A 18 -0.88 -5.08 -3.23
N TYR A 19 -0.88 -3.80 -3.59
CA TYR A 19 -1.04 -2.69 -2.62
C TYR A 19 -2.20 -1.74 -2.94
N LEU A 20 -3.04 -2.09 -3.93
CA LEU A 20 -4.21 -1.28 -4.21
C LEU A 20 -5.28 -1.42 -3.13
N ASP A 21 -5.36 -2.53 -2.39
CA ASP A 21 -6.41 -2.74 -1.37
C ASP A 21 -5.88 -2.69 0.07
N THR A 22 -4.79 -1.96 0.31
CA THR A 22 -4.25 -1.76 1.66
C THR A 22 -4.72 -0.47 2.29
N THR A 23 -4.97 -0.53 3.61
CA THR A 23 -5.28 0.63 4.44
C THR A 23 -4.36 0.68 5.67
N PRO A 24 -3.94 1.88 6.12
CA PRO A 24 -3.09 2.00 7.29
C PRO A 24 -3.87 1.77 8.59
N PHE A 25 -3.23 1.12 9.55
CA PHE A 25 -3.73 0.94 10.90
C PHE A 25 -2.71 1.50 11.90
N PHE A 26 -3.23 2.20 12.91
CA PHE A 26 -2.41 2.74 13.99
C PHE A 26 -3.00 2.36 15.34
N MET A 27 -2.14 2.10 16.31
CA MET A 27 -2.54 1.89 17.70
C MET A 27 -1.53 2.54 18.61
N PHE A 28 -2.00 3.17 19.67
CA PHE A 28 -1.12 3.69 20.72
C PHE A 28 -1.82 3.64 22.08
N SER A 29 -1.03 3.42 23.12
CA SER A 29 -1.53 3.26 24.47
C SER A 29 -0.57 3.88 25.49
N THR A 30 -1.15 4.34 26.59
CA THR A 30 -0.42 4.82 27.77
C THR A 30 0.08 3.67 28.67
N SER A 31 -0.35 2.44 28.37
CA SER A 31 0.12 1.21 29.00
C SER A 31 1.14 0.49 28.10
N GLU A 32 1.99 -0.34 28.69
CA GLU A 32 2.94 -1.16 27.94
C GLU A 32 2.18 -2.31 27.28
N LEU A 33 2.09 -2.26 25.95
CA LEU A 33 1.48 -3.31 25.14
C LEU A 33 2.58 -4.05 24.38
N LEU A 34 2.58 -5.36 24.50
CA LEU A 34 3.46 -6.26 23.75
C LEU A 34 2.81 -6.56 22.39
N ALA A 35 2.77 -5.58 21.50
CA ALA A 35 2.25 -5.77 20.14
C ALA A 35 3.39 -5.96 19.14
N THR A 36 3.27 -6.94 18.25
CA THR A 36 4.30 -7.21 17.24
C THR A 36 4.25 -6.17 16.13
N THR A 37 5.36 -5.47 15.88
CA THR A 37 5.45 -4.50 14.77
C THR A 37 5.79 -5.25 13.49
N SER A 38 4.93 -5.12 12.48
CA SER A 38 5.27 -5.58 11.12
C SER A 38 4.65 -4.64 10.08
N HIS A 39 5.33 -4.54 8.94
CA HIS A 39 4.96 -3.57 7.91
C HIS A 39 3.69 -3.96 7.15
N ILE A 40 3.43 -5.27 7.03
CA ILE A 40 2.30 -5.82 6.27
C ILE A 40 1.63 -6.89 7.14
N GLN A 41 0.33 -6.76 7.35
CA GLN A 41 -0.48 -7.78 8.03
C GLN A 41 -1.82 -7.98 7.34
N SER A 42 -2.39 -9.18 7.48
CA SER A 42 -3.77 -9.40 7.08
C SER A 42 -4.72 -8.92 8.17
N ALA A 43 -5.86 -8.35 7.78
CA ALA A 43 -6.89 -7.88 8.68
C ALA A 43 -7.32 -8.91 9.76
N PRO A 44 -7.57 -10.21 9.45
CA PRO A 44 -7.96 -11.17 10.47
C PRO A 44 -6.85 -11.47 11.49
N LEU A 45 -5.58 -11.53 11.04
CA LEU A 45 -4.45 -11.75 11.96
C LEU A 45 -4.27 -10.56 12.89
N LEU A 46 -4.25 -9.34 12.35
CA LEU A 46 -4.18 -8.10 13.14
C LEU A 46 -5.35 -8.00 14.13
N THR A 47 -6.57 -8.32 13.68
CA THR A 47 -7.77 -8.30 14.55
C THR A 47 -7.63 -9.27 15.72
N SER A 48 -7.13 -10.48 15.46
CA SER A 48 -6.92 -11.50 16.50
C SER A 48 -5.80 -11.16 17.49
N ASP A 49 -4.67 -10.65 17.01
CA ASP A 49 -3.51 -10.28 17.86
C ASP A 49 -3.86 -9.12 18.81
N ILE A 50 -4.56 -8.11 18.27
CA ILE A 50 -5.07 -7.00 19.06
C ILE A 50 -6.15 -7.48 20.04
N ALA A 51 -7.07 -8.35 19.63
CA ALA A 51 -8.10 -8.89 20.52
C ALA A 51 -7.48 -9.63 21.72
N LEU A 52 -6.40 -10.40 21.49
CA LEU A 52 -5.65 -11.06 22.56
C LEU A 52 -5.01 -10.02 23.50
N THR A 53 -4.39 -8.99 22.95
CA THR A 53 -3.78 -7.91 23.76
C THR A 53 -4.83 -7.17 24.60
N LEU A 54 -5.97 -6.81 24.01
CA LEU A 54 -7.07 -6.11 24.67
C LEU A 54 -7.77 -6.94 25.74
N SER A 55 -7.73 -8.28 25.62
CA SER A 55 -8.34 -9.19 26.60
C SER A 55 -7.76 -9.06 28.02
N SER A 56 -6.56 -8.49 28.16
CA SER A 56 -5.88 -8.20 29.44
C SER A 56 -6.35 -6.90 30.12
N CYS A 57 -7.22 -6.13 29.45
CA CYS A 57 -7.79 -4.87 29.93
C CYS A 57 -6.76 -3.83 30.45
N PRO A 58 -5.77 -3.43 29.62
CA PRO A 58 -4.65 -2.59 30.06
C PRO A 58 -4.99 -1.10 30.29
N SER A 59 -6.20 -0.64 29.99
CA SER A 59 -6.57 0.78 30.05
C SER A 59 -7.98 0.98 30.56
N ASP A 60 -8.25 2.15 31.13
CA ASP A 60 -9.58 2.53 31.62
C ASP A 60 -10.48 3.01 30.46
N TYR A 61 -9.87 3.69 29.48
CA TYR A 61 -10.57 4.18 28.29
C TYR A 61 -10.04 3.54 27.02
N TYR A 62 -10.95 3.10 26.18
CA TYR A 62 -10.65 2.62 24.85
C TYR A 62 -11.29 3.57 23.84
N ILE A 63 -10.54 3.99 22.83
CA ILE A 63 -11.06 4.82 21.76
C ILE A 63 -10.85 4.08 20.46
N LEU A 64 -11.94 3.75 19.80
CA LEU A 64 -11.95 3.15 18.48
C LEU A 64 -12.28 4.23 17.46
N VAL A 65 -11.28 4.64 16.69
CA VAL A 65 -11.44 5.63 15.63
C VAL A 65 -11.67 4.92 14.30
N SER A 66 -12.71 5.32 13.58
CA SER A 66 -12.97 4.90 12.20
C SER A 66 -12.87 6.12 11.28
N GLN A 67 -11.88 6.11 10.38
CA GLN A 67 -11.74 7.15 9.36
C GLN A 67 -11.88 6.56 7.94
N PRO A 68 -12.97 6.87 7.22
CA PRO A 68 -13.12 6.49 5.82
C PRO A 68 -12.39 7.44 4.87
N GLY A 69 -12.14 6.98 3.64
CA GLY A 69 -11.63 7.81 2.56
C GLY A 69 -10.15 8.18 2.65
N VAL A 70 -9.33 7.45 3.41
CA VAL A 70 -7.90 7.74 3.62
C VAL A 70 -6.99 6.59 3.19
N SER A 71 -5.73 6.92 2.94
CA SER A 71 -4.68 6.02 2.45
C SER A 71 -3.35 6.25 3.17
N ALA A 72 -2.41 5.32 3.09
CA ALA A 72 -1.08 5.46 3.69
C ALA A 72 -0.35 6.75 3.23
N LYS A 73 -0.60 7.20 1.98
CA LYS A 73 -0.03 8.42 1.44
C LYS A 73 -0.44 9.67 2.20
N ASP A 74 -1.65 9.69 2.77
CA ASP A 74 -2.18 10.84 3.51
C ASP A 74 -1.41 11.07 4.82
N TYR A 75 -0.92 9.99 5.43
CA TYR A 75 -0.12 10.04 6.66
C TYR A 75 1.38 10.16 6.39
N SER A 76 1.84 10.13 5.12
CA SER A 76 3.26 10.31 4.79
C SER A 76 3.81 11.69 5.20
N LYS A 77 2.93 12.70 5.25
CA LYS A 77 3.23 14.05 5.77
C LYS A 77 2.55 14.29 7.13
N SER A 78 2.59 13.28 8.00
CA SER A 78 1.88 13.25 9.29
C SER A 78 2.07 14.51 10.15
N ARG A 79 3.26 15.12 10.18
CA ARG A 79 3.49 16.36 10.95
C ARG A 79 2.63 17.56 10.53
N ARG A 80 2.17 17.60 9.27
CA ARG A 80 1.35 18.70 8.75
C ARG A 80 -0.13 18.34 8.76
N SER A 81 -0.46 17.11 8.41
CA SER A 81 -1.85 16.66 8.26
C SER A 81 -2.45 16.08 9.53
N THR A 82 -1.64 15.48 10.41
CA THR A 82 -2.10 14.78 11.62
C THR A 82 -1.08 14.93 12.77
N PRO A 83 -0.87 16.15 13.30
CA PRO A 83 0.17 16.43 14.28
C PRO A 83 0.06 15.63 15.60
N LEU A 84 -1.15 15.40 16.13
CA LEU A 84 -1.39 14.57 17.32
C LEU A 84 -0.99 13.12 17.03
N LEU A 85 -1.53 12.53 15.96
CA LEU A 85 -1.20 11.15 15.60
C LEU A 85 0.32 10.99 15.35
N ALA A 86 0.96 11.96 14.69
CA ALA A 86 2.40 11.96 14.48
C ALA A 86 3.18 11.98 15.80
N LYS A 87 2.73 12.77 16.79
CA LYS A 87 3.34 12.85 18.11
C LYS A 87 3.15 11.54 18.90
N ALA A 88 1.96 10.95 18.85
CA ALA A 88 1.64 9.71 19.57
C ALA A 88 2.41 8.50 19.01
N LEU A 89 2.67 8.47 17.71
CA LEU A 89 3.37 7.37 17.03
C LEU A 89 4.88 7.57 16.91
N SER A 90 5.41 8.76 17.24
CA SER A 90 6.84 9.03 17.08
C SER A 90 7.66 8.14 18.04
N PRO A 91 8.69 7.43 17.54
CA PRO A 91 9.48 6.47 18.33
C PRO A 91 10.38 7.09 19.41
N SER A 92 10.19 8.37 19.74
CA SER A 92 10.87 8.98 20.89
C SER A 92 10.01 8.82 22.13
N GLN A 93 10.37 7.85 22.97
CA GLN A 93 10.11 7.86 24.42
C GLN A 93 10.76 9.11 25.06
N SER A 94 10.36 10.30 24.63
CA SER A 94 10.77 11.54 25.29
C SER A 94 10.13 11.50 26.68
N GLN A 95 10.96 11.49 27.72
CA GLN A 95 10.56 11.71 29.12
C GLN A 95 9.43 12.75 29.16
N GLY A 96 8.20 12.30 29.47
CA GLY A 96 7.01 13.16 29.53
C GLY A 96 5.93 12.90 28.47
N SER A 97 6.13 12.00 27.50
CA SER A 97 5.01 11.52 26.67
C SER A 97 4.13 10.54 27.46
N ALA A 98 2.81 10.75 27.46
CA ALA A 98 1.87 9.86 28.13
C ALA A 98 1.79 8.47 27.47
N VAL A 99 2.13 8.39 26.17
CA VAL A 99 2.08 7.15 25.38
C VAL A 99 3.32 6.30 25.65
N ARG A 100 3.12 5.07 26.10
CA ARG A 100 4.20 4.11 26.41
C ARG A 100 4.42 3.07 25.31
N SER A 101 3.37 2.71 24.58
CA SER A 101 3.44 1.77 23.47
C SER A 101 2.72 2.32 22.24
N SER A 102 3.30 2.07 21.07
CA SER A 102 2.72 2.42 19.78
C SER A 102 3.01 1.35 18.74
N LEU A 103 2.04 1.14 17.86
CA LEU A 103 2.08 0.19 16.75
C LEU A 103 1.58 0.92 15.50
N THR A 104 2.32 0.75 14.41
CA THR A 104 1.94 1.25 13.08
C THR A 104 2.05 0.13 12.09
N VAL A 105 0.94 -0.18 11.41
CA VAL A 105 0.90 -1.13 10.30
C VAL A 105 0.49 -0.32 9.06
N PRO A 106 1.44 0.10 8.21
CA PRO A 106 1.14 0.96 7.07
C PRO A 106 0.24 0.29 6.04
N ASP A 107 0.34 -1.04 5.89
CA ASP A 107 -0.39 -1.81 4.90
C ASP A 107 -1.14 -2.98 5.54
N VAL A 108 -2.42 -2.79 5.83
CA VAL A 108 -3.34 -3.88 6.22
C VAL A 108 -4.11 -4.34 5.00
N PHE A 109 -4.00 -5.64 4.70
CA PHE A 109 -4.76 -6.25 3.61
C PHE A 109 -6.11 -6.79 4.12
N GLY A 110 -7.19 -6.34 3.47
CA GLY A 110 -8.56 -6.73 3.80
C GLY A 110 -9.27 -5.72 4.73
N ARG A 111 -10.53 -6.02 5.05
CA ARG A 111 -11.37 -5.15 5.87
C ARG A 111 -11.16 -5.45 7.35
N LEU A 112 -10.79 -4.43 8.14
CA LEU A 112 -10.75 -4.53 9.59
C LEU A 112 -12.18 -4.50 10.15
N GLU A 113 -12.56 -5.56 10.87
CA GLU A 113 -13.84 -5.66 11.56
C GLU A 113 -13.68 -5.23 13.01
N SER A 114 -14.06 -3.98 13.29
CA SER A 114 -13.95 -3.40 14.63
C SER A 114 -14.91 -4.01 15.66
N SER A 115 -15.99 -4.66 15.22
CA SER A 115 -16.98 -5.34 16.06
C SER A 115 -16.35 -6.37 16.99
N THR A 116 -15.36 -7.12 16.50
CA THR A 116 -14.65 -8.14 17.29
C THR A 116 -13.97 -7.52 18.51
N TRP A 117 -13.36 -6.34 18.38
CA TRP A 117 -12.73 -5.65 19.50
C TRP A 117 -13.76 -5.08 20.47
N VAL A 118 -14.87 -4.53 19.95
CA VAL A 118 -15.98 -4.04 20.77
C VAL A 118 -16.53 -5.18 21.65
N ASP A 119 -16.76 -6.36 21.06
CA ASP A 119 -17.28 -7.54 21.77
C ASP A 119 -16.29 -8.05 22.82
N VAL A 120 -15.00 -8.10 22.51
CA VAL A 120 -13.95 -8.50 23.47
C VAL A 120 -13.88 -7.52 24.63
N LEU A 121 -13.87 -6.21 24.38
CA LEU A 121 -13.81 -5.21 25.44
C LEU A 121 -15.09 -5.22 26.30
N LYS A 122 -16.25 -5.41 25.69
CA LYS A 122 -17.53 -5.48 26.41
C LYS A 122 -17.60 -6.72 27.31
N THR A 123 -17.14 -7.87 26.81
CA THR A 123 -17.21 -9.15 27.54
C THR A 123 -16.12 -9.32 28.58
N LYS A 124 -14.88 -8.89 28.30
CA LYS A 124 -13.73 -9.08 29.18
C LYS A 124 -13.49 -7.91 30.13
N CYS A 125 -13.65 -6.69 29.64
CA CYS A 125 -13.35 -5.47 30.40
C CYS A 125 -14.61 -4.78 30.95
N GLY A 126 -15.82 -5.25 30.58
CA GLY A 126 -17.08 -4.70 31.07
C GLY A 126 -17.35 -3.26 30.63
N VAL A 127 -16.78 -2.83 29.48
CA VAL A 127 -16.90 -1.45 29.02
C VAL A 127 -18.32 -1.11 28.56
N SER A 128 -18.75 0.12 28.85
CA SER A 128 -19.91 0.70 28.18
C SER A 128 -19.47 1.38 26.88
N VAL A 129 -20.23 1.16 25.80
CA VAL A 129 -19.93 1.70 24.47
C VAL A 129 -20.67 3.01 24.27
N VAL A 130 -19.97 4.05 23.87
CA VAL A 130 -20.52 5.37 23.53
C VAL A 130 -20.07 5.72 22.12
N SER A 131 -21.00 5.95 21.19
CA SER A 131 -20.67 6.35 19.82
C SER A 131 -20.68 7.88 19.68
N ILE A 132 -19.63 8.40 19.05
CA ILE A 132 -19.42 9.82 18.76
C ILE A 132 -19.23 9.93 17.26
N ASP A 133 -20.22 10.50 16.58
CA ASP A 133 -20.18 10.74 15.15
C ASP A 133 -19.79 12.20 14.87
N ALA A 134 -18.53 12.42 14.47
CA ALA A 134 -18.01 13.75 14.18
C ALA A 134 -18.53 14.31 12.84
N SER A 135 -19.21 13.49 12.02
CA SER A 135 -19.80 13.95 10.75
C SER A 135 -21.13 14.69 10.93
N ARG A 136 -21.80 14.51 12.07
CA ARG A 136 -23.10 15.14 12.34
C ARG A 136 -22.90 16.55 12.87
N GLU A 137 -23.58 17.53 12.25
CA GLU A 137 -23.73 18.86 12.82
C GLU A 137 -24.42 18.74 14.20
N GLY A 138 -23.67 18.93 15.28
CA GLY A 138 -24.12 18.69 16.66
C GLY A 138 -23.50 17.46 17.35
N GLY A 139 -22.52 16.79 16.73
CA GLY A 139 -21.69 15.73 17.32
C GLY A 139 -20.75 16.21 18.43
N GLY A 140 -21.30 16.97 19.38
CA GLY A 140 -20.57 17.42 20.56
C GLY A 140 -20.11 16.22 21.39
N ILE A 141 -18.92 16.34 21.97
CA ILE A 141 -18.34 15.30 22.82
C ILE A 141 -19.21 15.19 24.08
N PRO A 142 -19.82 14.03 24.38
CA PRO A 142 -20.74 13.88 25.50
C PRO A 142 -19.97 13.88 26.83
N THR A 143 -19.60 15.05 27.33
CA THR A 143 -18.81 15.23 28.55
C THR A 143 -19.45 14.59 29.79
N LYS A 144 -20.78 14.55 29.85
CA LYS A 144 -21.54 13.92 30.95
C LYS A 144 -21.47 12.39 30.94
N GLU A 145 -21.17 11.79 29.80
CA GLU A 145 -21.10 10.35 29.64
C GLU A 145 -19.67 9.82 29.70
N LEU A 146 -18.67 10.64 30.03
CA LEU A 146 -17.29 10.17 30.15
C LEU A 146 -16.96 9.58 31.53
N SER A 147 -17.91 9.52 32.46
CA SER A 147 -17.72 8.91 33.79
C SER A 147 -18.93 8.04 34.16
N PRO A 148 -18.77 6.83 34.74
CA PRO A 148 -17.54 6.19 35.23
C PRO A 148 -16.79 5.34 34.18
N SER A 149 -15.51 5.05 34.43
CA SER A 149 -14.66 4.07 33.72
C SER A 149 -15.02 2.62 34.12
N PRO A 150 -14.74 1.60 33.28
CA PRO A 150 -14.10 1.66 31.97
C PRO A 150 -15.10 1.86 30.80
N ARG A 151 -14.67 2.57 29.74
CA ARG A 151 -15.53 2.91 28.60
C ARG A 151 -14.84 2.72 27.25
N LEU A 152 -15.65 2.42 26.23
CA LEU A 152 -15.24 2.38 24.83
C LEU A 152 -15.93 3.51 24.07
N LEU A 153 -15.15 4.43 23.51
CA LEU A 153 -15.64 5.52 22.67
C LEU A 153 -15.44 5.13 21.21
N GLU A 154 -16.52 4.96 20.47
CA GLU A 154 -16.47 4.71 19.03
C GLU A 154 -16.57 6.06 18.30
N LEU A 155 -15.45 6.53 17.77
CA LEU A 155 -15.32 7.81 17.10
C LEU A 155 -15.33 7.62 15.58
N ILE A 156 -16.36 8.13 14.91
CA ILE A 156 -16.46 8.12 13.45
C ILE A 156 -16.02 9.51 12.94
N LEU A 157 -14.90 9.56 12.23
CA LEU A 157 -14.38 10.78 11.60
C LEU A 157 -14.91 10.90 10.17
N PRO A 158 -15.20 12.11 9.67
CA PRO A 158 -15.64 12.30 8.29
C PRO A 158 -14.52 11.97 7.30
N ALA A 159 -14.90 11.49 6.11
CA ALA A 159 -13.97 11.32 5.00
C ALA A 159 -13.45 12.69 4.54
N PRO A 160 -12.11 12.86 4.39
CA PRO A 160 -11.58 14.13 3.93
C PRO A 160 -11.92 14.38 2.47
N SER A 161 -12.19 15.64 2.12
CA SER A 161 -12.56 16.07 0.78
C SER A 161 -11.46 15.72 -0.24
N ALA A 162 -11.86 15.50 -1.49
CA ALA A 162 -10.91 15.36 -2.59
C ALA A 162 -10.25 16.72 -2.92
N GLY A 163 -8.95 16.73 -3.23
CA GLY A 163 -8.23 17.91 -3.70
C GLY A 163 -7.35 18.61 -2.66
N SER A 164 -7.22 19.93 -2.77
CA SER A 164 -6.29 20.75 -1.96
C SER A 164 -6.67 20.82 -0.47
N ASN A 165 -7.96 20.74 -0.16
CA ASN A 165 -8.46 20.88 1.21
C ASN A 165 -8.24 19.61 2.04
N ARG A 166 -7.89 18.49 1.41
CA ARG A 166 -7.68 17.19 2.04
C ARG A 166 -6.76 17.24 3.26
N ALA A 167 -5.65 17.98 3.16
CA ALA A 167 -4.70 18.11 4.28
C ALA A 167 -5.28 18.93 5.45
N SER A 168 -6.14 19.91 5.16
CA SER A 168 -6.84 20.71 6.18
C SER A 168 -7.89 19.85 6.88
N ASP A 169 -8.67 19.07 6.13
CA ASP A 169 -9.72 18.19 6.68
C ASP A 169 -9.11 17.13 7.61
N LEU A 170 -7.98 16.54 7.20
CA LEU A 170 -7.22 15.61 8.06
C LEU A 170 -6.73 16.30 9.35
N SER A 171 -6.27 17.56 9.25
CA SER A 171 -5.82 18.32 10.42
C SER A 171 -6.97 18.66 11.36
N SER A 172 -8.16 18.96 10.82
CA SER A 172 -9.36 19.19 11.62
C SER A 172 -9.81 17.92 12.34
N ASN A 173 -9.76 16.77 11.66
CA ASN A 173 -10.08 15.47 12.25
C ASN A 173 -9.09 15.08 13.36
N ASP A 174 -7.79 15.33 13.15
CA ASP A 174 -6.75 15.10 14.16
C ASP A 174 -6.91 16.03 15.37
N ALA A 175 -7.29 17.30 15.16
CA ALA A 175 -7.64 18.22 16.23
C ALA A 175 -8.89 17.80 17.01
N PHE A 176 -9.90 17.24 16.33
CA PHE A 176 -11.08 16.67 16.99
C PHE A 176 -10.68 15.51 17.91
N LEU A 177 -9.87 14.57 17.41
CA LEU A 177 -9.33 13.48 18.23
C LEU A 177 -8.53 14.01 19.44
N ALA A 178 -7.72 15.06 19.26
CA ALA A 178 -7.01 15.71 20.35
C ALA A 178 -7.96 16.23 21.44
N SER A 179 -9.04 16.89 21.04
CA SER A 179 -10.04 17.40 21.99
C SER A 179 -10.75 16.30 22.77
N VAL A 180 -10.99 15.13 22.15
CA VAL A 180 -11.56 13.96 22.83
C VAL A 180 -10.59 13.41 23.87
N LEU A 181 -9.30 13.34 23.54
CA LEU A 181 -8.26 12.86 24.47
C LEU A 181 -8.07 13.81 25.66
N ASP A 182 -8.12 15.12 25.44
CA ASP A 182 -7.98 16.13 26.49
C ASP A 182 -9.16 16.13 27.48
N LEU A 183 -10.33 15.66 27.05
CA LEU A 183 -11.54 15.54 27.88
C LEU A 183 -11.57 14.28 28.76
N LEU A 184 -10.64 13.33 28.55
CA LEU A 184 -10.60 12.11 29.36
C LEU A 184 -10.19 12.44 30.80
N PRO A 185 -10.92 11.92 31.81
CA PRO A 185 -10.62 12.20 33.22
C PRO A 185 -9.35 11.52 33.72
N THR A 186 -8.90 10.45 33.04
CA THR A 186 -7.71 9.68 33.40
C THR A 186 -6.71 9.67 32.25
N GLN A 187 -5.43 9.58 32.58
CA GLN A 187 -4.36 9.44 31.60
C GLN A 187 -4.17 8.01 31.09
N ASN A 188 -5.04 7.06 31.45
CA ASN A 188 -4.97 5.67 31.04
C ASN A 188 -5.90 5.39 29.86
N TYR A 189 -5.38 5.42 28.65
CA TYR A 189 -6.16 5.16 27.46
C TYR A 189 -5.41 4.34 26.41
N THR A 190 -6.18 3.61 25.59
CA THR A 190 -5.72 2.93 24.39
C THR A 190 -6.54 3.41 23.20
N VAL A 191 -5.87 3.85 22.14
CA VAL A 191 -6.49 4.30 20.89
C VAL A 191 -6.21 3.29 19.79
N LEU A 192 -7.26 2.85 19.11
CA LEU A 192 -7.22 2.01 17.92
C LEU A 192 -7.72 2.84 16.74
N TYR A 193 -6.88 3.04 15.75
CA TYR A 193 -7.18 3.87 14.59
C TYR A 193 -7.33 2.99 13.35
N THR A 194 -8.57 2.82 12.91
CA THR A 194 -8.92 2.05 11.72
C THR A 194 -9.21 2.98 10.56
N THR A 195 -8.70 2.62 9.39
CA THR A 195 -8.99 3.34 8.17
C THR A 195 -9.65 2.43 7.14
N SER A 196 -10.57 3.02 6.38
CA SER A 196 -11.22 2.37 5.25
C SER A 196 -11.13 3.26 4.02
N ARG A 197 -11.16 2.68 2.83
CA ARG A 197 -11.31 3.47 1.60
C ARG A 197 -12.76 3.87 1.42
N SER A 198 -12.98 5.06 0.86
CA SER A 198 -14.33 5.47 0.49
C SER A 198 -14.86 4.49 -0.55
N GLN A 199 -16.08 3.99 -0.34
CA GLN A 199 -16.75 3.05 -1.25
C GLN A 199 -17.05 3.67 -2.63
N ASP A 200 -16.88 4.99 -2.78
CA ASP A 200 -17.19 5.79 -3.97
C ASP A 200 -16.21 5.67 -5.14
N GLY A 201 -15.33 4.67 -5.14
CA GLY A 201 -14.41 4.42 -6.26
C GLY A 201 -14.68 3.16 -7.09
N MET A 202 -15.46 2.19 -6.58
CA MET A 202 -15.58 0.88 -7.24
C MET A 202 -16.90 0.13 -7.00
N LEU A 203 -17.86 0.67 -6.23
CA LEU A 203 -19.13 -0.04 -5.90
C LEU A 203 -20.41 0.76 -6.17
N THR A 204 -20.35 1.82 -6.98
CA THR A 204 -21.53 2.54 -7.49
C THR A 204 -21.61 2.46 -9.02
N ALA A 205 -21.48 1.25 -9.57
CA ALA A 205 -21.91 0.93 -10.93
C ALA A 205 -23.01 -0.14 -10.97
N GLN A 206 -23.43 -0.65 -9.81
CA GLN A 206 -24.44 -1.70 -9.72
C GLN A 206 -25.23 -1.43 -8.44
N GLU A 207 -26.55 -1.37 -8.53
CA GLU A 207 -27.50 -1.16 -7.41
C GLU A 207 -27.85 0.30 -7.03
N ALA A 208 -28.19 1.14 -8.01
CA ALA A 208 -29.01 2.34 -7.75
C ALA A 208 -29.81 2.83 -8.98
N ASP A 209 -30.47 1.95 -9.73
CA ASP A 209 -31.75 2.31 -10.37
C ASP A 209 -32.54 1.06 -10.72
N GLY A 210 -33.57 0.77 -9.92
CA GLY A 210 -34.56 -0.24 -10.24
C GLY A 210 -35.55 0.35 -11.23
N LYS A 211 -35.28 0.22 -12.54
CA LYS A 211 -36.31 0.37 -13.58
C LYS A 211 -35.89 -0.26 -14.91
N GLU A 212 -36.69 -1.25 -15.28
CA GLU A 212 -36.99 -1.78 -16.62
C GLU A 212 -35.86 -2.31 -17.49
N ALA A 213 -36.00 -3.62 -17.76
CA ALA A 213 -35.34 -4.35 -18.81
C ALA A 213 -35.59 -3.72 -20.19
N ALA A 214 -34.51 -3.34 -20.86
CA ALA A 214 -34.45 -3.21 -22.30
C ALA A 214 -33.33 -4.14 -22.81
N GLU A 215 -33.79 -5.22 -23.43
CA GLU A 215 -33.08 -6.06 -24.40
C GLU A 215 -32.64 -5.21 -25.63
N TYR A 216 -31.87 -5.80 -26.57
CA TYR A 216 -31.28 -5.20 -27.79
C TYR A 216 -29.91 -4.51 -27.57
N ASP A 217 -28.85 -4.71 -28.34
CA ASP A 217 -28.59 -5.50 -29.55
C ASP A 217 -27.06 -5.68 -29.62
N MET A 218 -26.57 -6.89 -29.90
CA MET A 218 -25.14 -7.12 -30.16
C MET A 218 -24.88 -6.93 -31.65
N ASP A 219 -24.40 -5.76 -32.07
CA ASP A 219 -23.54 -5.56 -33.24
C ASP A 219 -23.29 -4.07 -33.49
N SER A 220 -22.30 -3.47 -32.82
CA SER A 220 -21.72 -2.21 -33.31
C SER A 220 -20.35 -1.94 -32.68
N GLN A 221 -19.29 -2.11 -33.48
CA GLN A 221 -18.05 -1.28 -33.54
C GLN A 221 -17.24 -0.94 -32.27
N ILE A 222 -17.59 -1.44 -31.07
CA ILE A 222 -16.91 -1.07 -29.81
C ILE A 222 -15.56 -1.81 -29.61
N GLN A 223 -15.23 -2.79 -30.45
CA GLN A 223 -13.98 -3.55 -30.32
C GLN A 223 -12.74 -2.84 -30.91
N GLU A 224 -12.91 -1.74 -31.65
CA GLU A 224 -11.80 -0.94 -32.23
C GLU A 224 -11.45 0.32 -31.41
N SER A 225 -12.24 0.65 -30.38
CA SER A 225 -12.00 1.80 -29.49
C SER A 225 -11.19 1.48 -28.22
N MET A 226 -10.67 0.26 -28.06
CA MET A 226 -9.71 -0.06 -26.98
C MET A 226 -8.29 0.48 -27.25
N HIS A 227 -8.12 1.31 -28.28
CA HIS A 227 -6.88 2.02 -28.60
C HIS A 227 -6.87 3.49 -28.10
N LEU A 228 -7.65 3.80 -27.05
CA LEU A 228 -7.64 5.13 -26.44
C LEU A 228 -6.36 5.34 -25.63
N ASP A 229 -5.44 6.06 -26.26
CA ASP A 229 -4.35 6.83 -25.68
C ASP A 229 -4.53 7.10 -24.17
N LEU A 230 -3.62 6.59 -23.34
CA LEU A 230 -3.32 7.21 -22.04
C LEU A 230 -2.63 8.56 -22.31
N ARG A 231 -3.38 9.51 -22.87
CA ARG A 231 -3.04 10.92 -22.93
C ARG A 231 -3.12 11.42 -21.50
N ARG A 232 -1.98 11.41 -20.83
CA ARG A 232 -1.77 12.01 -19.50
C ARG A 232 -2.02 13.51 -19.65
N ASP A 233 -3.24 13.92 -19.35
CA ASP A 233 -3.60 15.32 -19.33
C ASP A 233 -2.85 16.00 -18.18
N LEU A 234 -1.73 16.66 -18.53
CA LEU A 234 -0.96 17.56 -17.67
C LEU A 234 -1.43 19.01 -17.84
N GLY A 235 -2.68 19.22 -18.25
CA GLY A 235 -3.28 20.53 -18.46
C GLY A 235 -3.81 21.19 -17.19
N VAL A 236 -2.98 21.48 -16.18
CA VAL A 236 -3.39 22.39 -15.07
C VAL A 236 -2.30 23.38 -14.60
N HIS A 237 -1.05 23.35 -15.11
CA HIS A 237 -0.01 24.32 -14.73
C HIS A 237 0.68 25.05 -15.90
N ALA A 238 -0.07 25.39 -16.94
CA ALA A 238 0.39 26.30 -18.01
C ALA A 238 0.14 27.79 -17.66
N GLY A 239 0.43 28.19 -16.41
CA GLY A 239 0.13 29.54 -15.92
C GLY A 239 1.02 29.95 -14.76
N ALA A 240 2.26 30.32 -15.05
CA ALA A 240 3.07 31.31 -14.32
C ALA A 240 4.55 31.12 -14.69
N ASN A 241 5.06 31.94 -15.61
CA ASN A 241 6.31 32.69 -15.45
C ASN A 241 6.73 33.30 -16.80
N THR A 242 6.07 34.42 -17.07
CA THR A 242 6.65 35.55 -17.78
C THR A 242 8.00 35.94 -17.17
N ALA A 243 8.92 36.37 -18.03
CA ALA A 243 10.15 37.11 -17.75
C ALA A 243 11.45 36.30 -17.64
N GLY A 244 12.16 36.26 -18.76
CA GLY A 244 13.48 36.89 -18.83
C GLY A 244 14.70 35.99 -18.58
N ASN A 245 15.58 36.00 -19.58
CA ASN A 245 17.04 35.85 -19.48
C ASN A 245 17.63 34.43 -19.62
N ASN A 246 18.09 34.13 -20.84
CA ASN A 246 19.34 33.45 -21.21
C ASN A 246 20.10 32.68 -20.11
N GLN A 247 19.54 31.59 -19.60
CA GLN A 247 20.29 30.68 -18.71
C GLN A 247 20.02 29.23 -19.10
N THR A 248 21.11 28.50 -19.34
CA THR A 248 21.20 27.12 -19.84
C THR A 248 20.85 26.06 -18.78
N MET A 249 20.05 26.41 -17.77
CA MET A 249 19.70 25.52 -16.68
C MET A 249 18.21 25.21 -16.72
N ILE A 250 17.88 24.02 -17.24
CA ILE A 250 16.51 23.50 -17.24
C ILE A 250 16.18 23.09 -15.80
N GLU A 251 15.38 23.89 -15.12
CA GLU A 251 14.96 23.68 -13.74
C GLU A 251 13.73 22.76 -13.72
N GLY A 252 13.97 21.47 -13.48
CA GLY A 252 12.97 20.42 -13.28
C GLY A 252 13.46 19.40 -12.25
N PRO A 253 12.59 18.59 -11.64
CA PRO A 253 12.98 17.54 -10.71
C PRO A 253 14.12 16.68 -11.29
N LEU A 254 15.06 16.23 -10.45
CA LEU A 254 16.27 15.50 -10.86
C LEU A 254 16.00 14.29 -11.78
N PHE A 255 14.77 13.78 -11.82
CA PHE A 255 14.34 12.64 -12.62
C PHE A 255 13.47 12.97 -13.84
N ASP A 256 13.19 14.25 -14.12
CA ASP A 256 12.26 14.65 -15.19
C ASP A 256 12.87 14.52 -16.60
N LYS A 257 14.20 14.50 -16.69
CA LYS A 257 14.97 14.27 -17.94
C LYS A 257 15.83 13.02 -17.94
N TYR A 258 15.80 12.20 -16.88
CA TYR A 258 16.57 10.96 -16.84
C TYR A 258 15.76 9.81 -17.44
N GLN A 259 15.97 9.56 -18.73
CA GLN A 259 15.57 8.32 -19.37
C GLN A 259 16.77 7.35 -19.36
N PHE A 260 16.83 6.46 -18.36
CA PHE A 260 17.92 5.46 -18.24
C PHE A 260 18.06 4.57 -19.49
N PHE A 261 16.96 4.36 -20.21
CA PHE A 261 16.92 3.58 -21.45
C PHE A 261 16.21 4.38 -22.54
N THR A 262 16.96 5.16 -23.31
CA THR A 262 16.47 5.77 -24.56
C THR A 262 15.94 4.66 -25.48
N PRO A 263 14.87 4.87 -26.27
CA PRO A 263 14.33 3.82 -27.13
C PRO A 263 15.40 3.21 -28.06
N GLY A 264 16.35 4.03 -28.52
CA GLY A 264 17.50 3.57 -29.31
C GLY A 264 18.48 2.66 -28.54
N ILE A 265 18.76 2.96 -27.26
CA ILE A 265 19.60 2.09 -26.41
C ILE A 265 18.90 0.75 -26.17
N PHE A 266 17.59 0.76 -25.91
CA PHE A 266 16.83 -0.46 -25.70
C PHE A 266 16.77 -1.34 -26.97
N MET A 267 16.49 -0.74 -28.13
CA MET A 267 16.56 -1.45 -29.42
C MET A 267 17.97 -1.99 -29.70
N GLY A 268 19.01 -1.20 -29.40
CA GLY A 268 20.40 -1.64 -29.51
C GLY A 268 20.71 -2.82 -28.58
N TYR A 269 20.21 -2.81 -27.35
CA TYR A 269 20.37 -3.91 -26.40
C TYR A 269 19.67 -5.19 -26.88
N LEU A 270 18.44 -5.09 -27.42
CA LEU A 270 17.73 -6.26 -27.95
C LEU A 270 18.44 -6.89 -29.15
N VAL A 271 18.89 -6.07 -30.11
CA VAL A 271 19.64 -6.56 -31.27
C VAL A 271 21.02 -7.10 -30.84
N GLY A 272 21.69 -6.41 -29.92
CA GLY A 272 22.97 -6.83 -29.36
C GLY A 272 22.88 -8.18 -28.65
N LEU A 273 21.85 -8.40 -27.83
CA LEU A 273 21.58 -9.66 -27.16
C LEU A 273 21.35 -10.80 -28.18
N LEU A 274 20.56 -10.55 -29.23
CA LEU A 274 20.31 -11.54 -30.29
C LEU A 274 21.61 -11.94 -31.02
N LEU A 275 22.44 -10.96 -31.39
CA LEU A 275 23.74 -11.22 -32.02
C LEU A 275 24.69 -11.97 -31.09
N LEU A 276 24.69 -11.65 -29.79
CA LEU A 276 25.52 -12.32 -28.79
C LEU A 276 25.09 -13.79 -28.60
N LEU A 277 23.79 -14.09 -28.68
CA LEU A 277 23.29 -15.47 -28.67
C LEU A 277 23.74 -16.26 -29.91
N ILE A 278 23.67 -15.66 -31.10
CA ILE A 278 24.15 -16.30 -32.34
C ILE A 278 25.66 -16.54 -32.26
N LEU A 279 26.43 -15.53 -31.80
CA LEU A 279 27.86 -15.65 -31.57
C LEU A 279 28.19 -16.75 -30.56
N TYR A 280 27.44 -16.84 -29.46
CA TYR A 280 27.62 -17.88 -28.44
C TYR A 280 27.42 -19.28 -29.00
N VAL A 281 26.39 -19.49 -29.83
CA VAL A 281 26.18 -20.77 -30.51
C VAL A 281 27.30 -21.08 -31.50
N ALA A 282 27.77 -20.08 -32.27
CA ALA A 282 28.87 -20.26 -33.20
C ALA A 282 30.18 -20.65 -32.49
N VAL A 283 30.54 -19.94 -31.41
CA VAL A 283 31.71 -20.25 -30.58
C VAL A 283 31.59 -21.63 -29.96
N SER A 284 30.40 -22.00 -29.46
CA SER A 284 30.15 -23.34 -28.91
C SER A 284 30.32 -24.44 -29.96
N GLY A 285 29.94 -24.18 -31.22
CA GLY A 285 30.18 -25.09 -32.34
C GLY A 285 31.67 -25.27 -32.64
N VAL A 286 32.42 -24.18 -32.72
CA VAL A 286 33.87 -24.22 -32.96
C VAL A 286 34.61 -24.90 -31.81
N ALA A 287 34.22 -24.62 -30.57
CA ALA A 287 34.82 -25.24 -29.38
C ALA A 287 34.55 -26.75 -29.29
N SER A 288 33.52 -27.27 -29.97
CA SER A 288 33.19 -28.70 -29.99
C SER A 288 34.02 -29.52 -30.98
N LEU A 289 34.85 -28.87 -31.81
CA LEU A 289 35.70 -29.56 -32.78
C LEU A 289 36.78 -30.39 -32.06
N GLN A 290 36.55 -31.70 -32.00
CA GLN A 290 37.56 -32.65 -31.55
C GLN A 290 38.41 -33.07 -32.75
N VAL A 291 39.72 -32.91 -32.64
CA VAL A 291 40.67 -33.45 -33.61
C VAL A 291 40.75 -34.96 -33.37
N THR A 292 40.34 -35.75 -34.36
CA THR A 292 40.47 -37.21 -34.28
C THR A 292 41.92 -37.61 -34.54
N TYR A 293 42.74 -37.58 -33.50
CA TYR A 293 44.16 -37.97 -33.57
C TYR A 293 44.36 -39.44 -33.97
N ALA A 294 43.33 -40.30 -33.78
CA ALA A 294 43.36 -41.70 -34.18
C ALA A 294 43.55 -41.93 -35.69
N ALA A 295 43.23 -40.94 -36.54
CA ALA A 295 43.46 -41.03 -37.98
C ALA A 295 44.92 -40.74 -38.38
N PHE A 296 45.70 -40.12 -37.49
CA PHE A 296 47.13 -39.88 -37.68
C PHE A 296 47.99 -40.97 -37.05
N ASP A 297 47.39 -41.87 -36.27
CA ASP A 297 48.10 -43.03 -35.76
C ASP A 297 48.28 -44.03 -36.91
N LYS A 298 49.54 -44.27 -37.25
CA LYS A 298 49.92 -45.28 -38.23
C LYS A 298 49.52 -46.64 -37.66
N GLU A 299 48.55 -47.32 -38.27
CA GLU A 299 48.13 -48.66 -37.88
C GLU A 299 49.33 -49.63 -37.84
N GLN A 300 49.99 -49.74 -36.69
CA GLN A 300 51.03 -50.73 -36.40
C GLN A 300 50.46 -51.94 -35.63
N GLY A 301 49.13 -52.01 -35.46
CA GLY A 301 48.45 -53.05 -34.69
C GLY A 301 47.72 -54.06 -35.57
N GLN A 302 48.26 -55.29 -35.67
CA GLN A 302 47.66 -56.59 -36.04
C GLN A 302 46.68 -56.73 -37.25
N LEU A 303 46.26 -55.66 -37.92
CA LEU A 303 45.37 -55.67 -39.08
C LEU A 303 46.10 -55.53 -40.42
N ALA A 304 47.42 -55.29 -40.40
CA ALA A 304 48.29 -55.25 -41.59
C ALA A 304 48.47 -56.61 -42.29
N THR A 305 48.00 -57.71 -41.70
CA THR A 305 48.03 -59.07 -42.29
C THR A 305 46.87 -59.37 -43.23
N LYS A 306 45.94 -58.43 -43.47
CA LYS A 306 44.73 -58.65 -44.28
C LYS A 306 44.79 -58.16 -45.74
N LYS A 307 45.96 -57.80 -46.27
CA LYS A 307 46.12 -57.58 -47.72
C LYS A 307 47.14 -58.56 -48.30
N GLN A 308 46.62 -59.45 -49.15
CA GLN A 308 47.36 -60.33 -50.06
C GLN A 308 48.36 -59.55 -50.92
#